data_AF-A0A535GQZ0-F1
#
_entry.id   AF-A0A535GQZ0-F1
#
_cell.length_a   1.000
_cell.length_b   1.000
_cell.length_c   1.000
_cell.angle_alpha   90.00
_cell.angle_beta   90.00
_cell.angle_gamma   90.00
#
_symmetry.space_group_name_H-M   'P 1'
#
loop_
_entity.id
_entity.type
_entity.pdbx_description
1 polymer ?
#
loop_
_entity_poly.entity_id
_entity_poly.type
_entity_poly.pdbx_seq_one_letter_code
_entity_poly.pdbx_strand_id
1 'polypeptide(L)'
;MSAKPVDKAAGEVLAGDPRASARAWLWPVVVAVAIVFALDTYLVATRPLLPFDVPVAVFIQSFPWGPVTYVFDLINGTAGYVQVAFGVIAIVALFVFERRAGYLMAIGSISSLLDNLMKLVMARQRPNADLVHILTPAPGYSYPSGHAVFFTWLSFMLAFSLAPHVRPRRRWLLWTGAAVVILLACCARV
;
A
#
# COMPACT_ATOMS: atom_id res chain seq x y z
N MET A 1 -26.88 -29.69 -13.46
CA MET A 1 -25.43 -29.38 -13.50
C MET A 1 -25.25 -27.91 -13.17
N SER A 2 -24.77 -27.59 -11.96
CA SER A 2 -24.48 -26.21 -11.57
C SER A 2 -23.24 -25.74 -12.32
N ALA A 3 -23.36 -24.70 -13.15
CA ALA A 3 -22.23 -24.12 -13.88
C ALA A 3 -21.15 -23.68 -12.89
N LYS A 4 -19.88 -23.96 -13.19
CA LYS A 4 -18.77 -23.52 -12.32
C LYS A 4 -18.82 -21.99 -12.21
N PRO A 5 -18.51 -21.40 -11.04
CA PRO A 5 -18.62 -19.96 -10.81
C PRO A 5 -17.83 -19.12 -11.83
N VAL A 6 -16.77 -19.69 -12.41
CA VAL A 6 -15.97 -19.07 -13.48
C VAL A 6 -16.76 -18.97 -14.80
N ASP A 7 -17.51 -20.00 -15.17
CA ASP A 7 -18.29 -20.04 -16.43
C ASP A 7 -19.48 -19.06 -16.37
N LYS A 8 -20.08 -18.92 -15.17
CA LYS A 8 -21.14 -17.95 -14.92
C LYS A 8 -20.62 -16.51 -14.98
N ALA A 9 -19.46 -16.25 -14.37
CA ALA A 9 -18.80 -14.95 -14.43
C ALA A 9 -18.39 -14.57 -15.86
N ALA A 10 -17.90 -15.53 -16.66
CA ALA A 10 -17.58 -15.32 -18.07
C ALA A 10 -18.83 -14.97 -18.90
N GLY A 11 -19.95 -15.64 -18.65
CA GLY A 11 -21.25 -15.33 -19.27
C GLY A 11 -21.77 -13.93 -18.92
N GLU A 12 -21.62 -13.49 -17.68
CA GLU A 12 -22.03 -12.15 -17.22
C GLU A 12 -21.15 -11.03 -17.79
N VAL A 13 -19.85 -11.28 -17.97
CA VAL A 13 -18.92 -10.35 -18.64
C VAL A 13 -19.25 -10.21 -20.12
N LEU A 14 -19.59 -11.32 -20.79
CA LEU A 14 -20.03 -11.32 -22.19
C LEU A 14 -21.41 -10.65 -22.38
N ALA A 15 -22.29 -10.73 -21.38
CA ALA A 15 -23.61 -10.10 -21.37
C ALA A 15 -23.59 -8.57 -21.11
N GLY A 16 -22.42 -7.98 -20.87
CA GLY A 16 -22.24 -6.53 -20.80
C GLY A 16 -22.45 -5.90 -19.43
N ASP A 17 -22.62 -6.66 -18.36
CA ASP A 17 -22.59 -6.14 -16.98
C ASP A 17 -21.42 -6.73 -16.15
N PRO A 18 -20.19 -6.28 -16.42
CA PRO A 18 -18.99 -6.71 -15.68
C PRO A 18 -19.03 -6.35 -14.18
N ARG A 19 -20.06 -5.63 -13.69
CA ARG A 19 -20.15 -5.18 -12.29
C ARG A 19 -20.65 -6.27 -11.34
N ALA A 20 -21.49 -7.19 -11.81
CA ALA A 20 -22.06 -8.26 -10.97
C ALA A 20 -21.00 -9.33 -10.63
N SER A 21 -20.30 -9.81 -11.65
CA SER A 21 -19.23 -10.80 -11.52
C SER A 21 -18.01 -10.24 -10.78
N ALA A 22 -17.63 -8.97 -11.01
CA ALA A 22 -16.56 -8.32 -10.25
C ALA A 22 -16.88 -8.26 -8.75
N ARG A 23 -18.11 -7.89 -8.36
CA ARG A 23 -18.52 -7.84 -6.94
C ARG A 23 -18.47 -9.19 -6.24
N ALA A 24 -18.75 -10.28 -6.96
CA ALA A 24 -18.71 -11.64 -6.39
C ALA A 24 -17.30 -12.06 -5.94
N TRP A 25 -16.25 -11.58 -6.63
CA TRP A 25 -14.85 -11.86 -6.29
C TRP A 25 -14.25 -10.88 -5.29
N LEU A 26 -14.79 -9.66 -5.19
CA LEU A 26 -14.30 -8.65 -4.24
C LEU A 26 -14.39 -9.14 -2.79
N TRP A 27 -15.50 -9.77 -2.40
CA TRP A 27 -15.67 -10.22 -1.01
C TRP A 27 -14.69 -11.32 -0.60
N PRO A 28 -14.51 -12.42 -1.36
CA PRO A 28 -13.47 -13.40 -1.09
C PRO A 28 -12.06 -12.79 -1.01
N VAL A 29 -11.73 -11.86 -1.91
CA VAL A 29 -10.43 -11.18 -1.90
C VAL A 29 -10.25 -10.34 -0.64
N VAL A 30 -11.27 -9.57 -0.25
CA VAL A 30 -11.25 -8.77 1.00
C VAL A 30 -11.06 -9.66 2.22
N VAL A 31 -11.79 -10.78 2.29
CA VAL A 31 -11.65 -11.73 3.40
C VAL A 31 -10.25 -12.36 3.42
N ALA A 32 -9.73 -12.77 2.26
CA ALA A 32 -8.39 -13.33 2.16
C ALA A 32 -7.31 -12.32 2.61
N VAL A 33 -7.39 -11.07 2.12
CA VAL A 33 -6.46 -10.00 2.53
C VAL A 33 -6.58 -9.70 4.03
N ALA A 34 -7.80 -9.66 4.58
CA ALA A 34 -8.01 -9.46 6.01
C ALA A 34 -7.43 -10.59 6.86
N ILE A 35 -7.57 -11.85 6.42
CA ILE A 35 -6.97 -13.01 7.09
C ILE A 35 -5.44 -12.92 7.05
N VAL A 36 -4.86 -12.60 5.90
CA VAL A 36 -3.40 -12.43 5.76
C VAL A 36 -2.91 -11.31 6.67
N PHE A 37 -3.58 -10.17 6.70
CA PHE A 37 -3.25 -9.04 7.57
C PHE A 37 -3.38 -9.40 9.06
N ALA A 38 -4.42 -10.13 9.45
CA ALA A 38 -4.62 -10.58 10.82
C ALA A 38 -3.54 -11.60 11.25
N LEU A 39 -3.16 -12.50 10.36
CA LEU A 39 -2.09 -13.47 10.60
C LEU A 39 -0.74 -12.76 10.74
N ASP A 40 -0.41 -11.83 9.85
CA ASP A 40 0.83 -11.04 9.92
C ASP A 40 0.90 -10.24 11.23
N THR A 41 -0.21 -9.57 11.57
CA THR A 41 -0.39 -8.87 12.85
C THR A 41 -0.16 -9.77 14.06
N TYR A 42 -0.74 -10.99 14.06
CA TYR A 42 -0.54 -11.95 15.14
C TYR A 42 0.90 -12.45 15.24
N LEU A 43 1.54 -12.72 14.10
CA LEU A 43 2.93 -13.18 14.04
C LEU A 43 3.90 -12.10 14.54
N VAL A 44 3.68 -10.85 14.15
CA VAL A 44 4.47 -9.69 14.61
C VAL A 44 4.23 -9.39 16.10
N ALA A 45 3.02 -9.62 16.61
CA ALA A 45 2.69 -9.43 18.02
C ALA A 45 3.31 -10.51 18.93
N THR A 46 3.48 -11.74 18.42
CA THR A 46 3.95 -12.89 19.22
C THR A 46 5.43 -13.18 19.05
N ARG A 47 6.09 -12.67 18.01
CA ARG A 47 7.52 -12.92 17.73
C ARG A 47 8.30 -11.61 17.56
N PRO A 48 9.51 -11.51 18.14
CA PRO A 48 10.36 -10.33 17.97
C PRO A 48 10.89 -10.18 16.53
N LEU A 49 11.06 -11.28 15.80
CA LEU A 49 11.51 -11.27 14.42
C LEU A 49 11.02 -12.54 13.72
N LEU A 50 10.59 -12.43 12.47
CA LEU A 50 10.29 -13.60 11.65
C LEU A 50 11.59 -14.11 11.01
N PRO A 51 11.72 -15.44 10.82
CA PRO A 51 12.98 -16.04 10.34
C PRO A 51 13.40 -15.57 8.95
N PHE A 52 12.48 -14.99 8.18
CA PHE A 52 12.73 -14.46 6.84
C PHE A 52 13.00 -12.94 6.82
N ASP A 53 12.76 -12.20 7.90
CA ASP A 53 12.91 -10.73 7.92
C ASP A 53 14.35 -10.31 7.61
N VAL A 54 15.32 -10.94 8.29
CA VAL A 54 16.76 -10.63 8.12
C VAL A 54 17.29 -11.09 6.75
N PRO A 55 17.05 -12.33 6.29
CA PRO A 55 17.46 -12.74 4.95
C PRO A 55 16.92 -11.83 3.84
N VAL A 56 15.65 -11.42 3.92
CA VAL A 56 15.04 -10.53 2.92
C VAL A 56 15.64 -9.13 3.00
N ALA A 57 15.84 -8.59 4.20
CA ALA A 57 16.46 -7.28 4.39
C ALA A 57 17.89 -7.26 3.83
N VAL A 58 18.70 -8.26 4.18
CA VAL A 58 20.07 -8.39 3.67
C VAL A 58 20.09 -8.55 2.15
N PHE A 59 19.17 -9.32 1.58
CA PHE A 59 19.06 -9.48 0.12
C PHE A 59 18.77 -8.14 -0.57
N ILE A 60 17.78 -7.38 -0.08
CA ILE A 60 17.42 -6.07 -0.63
C ILE A 60 18.57 -5.07 -0.47
N GLN A 61 19.23 -5.06 0.69
CA GLN A 61 20.35 -4.17 0.99
C GLN A 61 21.64 -4.53 0.24
N SER A 62 21.80 -5.80 -0.16
CA SER A 62 22.97 -6.25 -0.94
C SER A 62 23.03 -5.66 -2.35
N PHE A 63 21.91 -5.15 -2.86
CA PHE A 63 21.83 -4.62 -4.21
C PHE A 63 22.46 -3.23 -4.29
N PRO A 64 23.37 -2.96 -5.24
CA PRO A 64 23.94 -1.63 -5.42
C PRO A 64 22.93 -0.72 -6.12
N TRP A 65 22.01 -0.15 -5.35
CA TRP A 65 20.89 0.67 -5.84
C TRP A 65 21.32 1.89 -6.67
N GLY A 66 22.56 2.37 -6.51
CA GLY A 66 23.11 3.47 -7.31
C GLY A 66 22.22 4.72 -7.23
N PRO A 67 21.88 5.40 -8.34
CA PRO A 67 21.05 6.60 -8.32
C PRO A 67 19.63 6.42 -7.76
N VAL A 68 19.14 5.18 -7.62
CA VAL A 68 17.82 4.91 -7.04
C VAL A 68 17.77 5.29 -5.56
N THR A 69 18.92 5.36 -4.87
CA THR A 69 18.97 5.81 -3.47
C THR A 69 18.47 7.24 -3.29
N TYR A 70 18.64 8.13 -4.27
CA TYR A 70 18.07 9.48 -4.21
C TYR A 70 16.55 9.47 -4.15
N VAL A 71 15.92 8.50 -4.81
CA VAL A 71 14.46 8.30 -4.74
C VAL A 71 14.07 7.76 -3.37
N PHE A 72 14.86 6.84 -2.81
CA PHE A 72 14.64 6.35 -1.44
C PHE A 72 14.75 7.47 -0.41
N ASP A 73 15.75 8.34 -0.55
CA ASP A 73 15.94 9.50 0.32
C ASP A 73 14.77 10.49 0.21
N LEU A 74 14.26 10.74 -1.01
CA LEU A 74 13.09 11.59 -1.21
C LEU A 74 11.84 10.99 -0.55
N ILE A 75 11.61 9.69 -0.72
CA ILE A 75 10.50 8.96 -0.10
C ILE A 75 10.64 8.99 1.43
N ASN A 76 11.83 8.76 1.96
CA ASN A 76 12.08 8.79 3.39
C ASN A 76 11.93 10.23 3.94
N GLY A 77 12.33 11.25 3.18
CA GLY A 77 12.16 12.66 3.50
C GLY A 77 10.71 13.11 3.58
N THR A 78 9.77 12.39 2.96
CA THR A 78 8.33 12.68 3.11
C THR A 78 7.74 12.15 4.40
N ALA A 79 8.52 11.64 5.36
CA ALA A 79 8.01 11.11 6.62
C ALA A 79 7.28 12.16 7.49
N GLY A 80 6.39 11.69 8.36
CA GLY A 80 5.76 12.52 9.40
C GLY A 80 4.80 13.56 8.83
N TYR A 81 4.92 14.82 9.27
CA TYR A 81 4.01 15.90 8.88
C TYR A 81 4.05 16.21 7.38
N VAL A 82 5.20 16.00 6.73
CA VAL A 82 5.35 16.19 5.28
C VAL A 82 4.45 15.22 4.52
N GLN A 83 4.37 13.96 4.97
CA GLN A 83 3.50 12.94 4.39
C GLN A 83 2.03 13.34 4.44
N VAL A 84 1.62 13.86 5.60
CA VAL A 84 0.25 14.31 5.84
C VAL A 84 -0.07 15.50 4.93
N ALA A 85 0.86 16.46 4.81
CA ALA A 85 0.70 17.60 3.90
C ALA A 85 0.53 17.14 2.44
N PHE A 86 1.37 16.22 1.95
CA PHE A 86 1.22 15.67 0.60
C PHE A 86 -0.12 14.96 0.40
N GLY A 87 -0.57 14.16 1.38
CA GLY A 87 -1.87 13.50 1.34
C GLY A 87 -3.03 14.49 1.24
N VAL A 88 -3.02 15.55 2.06
CA VAL A 88 -4.04 16.60 2.03
C VAL A 88 -4.02 17.35 0.70
N ILE A 89 -2.84 17.72 0.20
CA ILE A 89 -2.69 18.39 -1.11
C ILE A 89 -3.28 17.51 -2.22
N ALA A 90 -2.97 16.21 -2.24
CA ALA A 90 -3.49 15.27 -3.23
C ALA A 90 -5.02 15.15 -3.16
N ILE A 91 -5.59 15.07 -1.96
CA ILE A 91 -7.04 15.04 -1.75
C ILE A 91 -7.69 16.32 -2.29
N VAL A 92 -7.17 17.50 -1.92
CA VAL A 92 -7.71 18.79 -2.36
C VAL A 92 -7.59 18.95 -3.87
N ALA A 93 -6.43 18.62 -4.46
CA ALA A 93 -6.22 18.69 -5.89
C ALA A 93 -7.22 17.80 -6.66
N LEU A 94 -7.46 16.57 -6.17
CA LEU A 94 -8.46 15.69 -6.78
C LEU A 94 -9.88 16.18 -6.55
N PHE A 95 -10.21 16.83 -5.43
CA PHE A 95 -11.52 17.45 -5.24
C PHE A 95 -11.79 18.58 -6.24
N VAL A 96 -10.75 19.37 -6.57
CA VAL A 96 -10.83 20.44 -7.58
C VAL A 96 -10.97 19.86 -8.98
N PHE A 97 -10.23 18.78 -9.28
CA PHE A 97 -10.29 18.13 -10.59
C PHE A 97 -11.62 17.38 -10.80
N GLU A 98 -11.99 16.51 -9.86
CA GLU A 98 -13.23 15.75 -9.87
C GLU A 98 -13.68 15.39 -8.45
N ARG A 99 -14.82 15.91 -8.00
CA ARG A 99 -15.34 15.67 -6.64
C ARG A 99 -15.39 14.19 -6.25
N ARG A 100 -15.73 13.29 -7.19
CA ARG A 100 -15.77 11.85 -6.95
C ARG A 100 -14.38 11.26 -6.64
N ALA A 101 -13.36 11.68 -7.37
CA ALA A 101 -11.97 11.30 -7.11
C ALA A 101 -11.49 11.81 -5.74
N GLY A 102 -11.86 13.05 -5.38
CA GLY A 102 -11.58 13.61 -4.06
C GLY A 102 -12.15 12.78 -2.91
N TYR A 103 -13.43 12.34 -3.02
CA TYR A 103 -14.04 11.46 -2.01
C TYR A 103 -13.35 10.08 -1.93
N LEU A 104 -12.99 9.48 -3.07
CA LEU A 104 -12.25 8.21 -3.09
C LEU A 104 -10.89 8.36 -2.38
N MET A 105 -10.19 9.45 -2.65
CA MET A 105 -8.92 9.78 -2.00
C MET A 105 -9.09 9.95 -0.49
N ALA A 106 -10.13 10.67 -0.06
CA ALA A 106 -10.44 10.88 1.35
C ALA A 106 -10.75 9.55 2.07
N ILE A 107 -11.50 8.63 1.43
CA ILE A 107 -11.75 7.29 1.98
C ILE A 107 -10.44 6.51 2.11
N GLY A 108 -9.56 6.57 1.11
CA GLY A 108 -8.23 5.94 1.19
C GLY A 108 -7.38 6.47 2.35
N SER A 109 -7.51 7.76 2.69
CA SER A 109 -6.78 8.36 3.81
C SER A 109 -7.14 7.76 5.18
N ILE A 110 -8.33 7.16 5.30
CA ILE A 110 -8.74 6.42 6.51
C ILE A 110 -7.78 5.26 6.80
N SER A 111 -7.15 4.68 5.78
CA SER A 111 -6.11 3.65 5.98
C SER A 111 -4.90 4.19 6.74
N SER A 112 -4.52 5.45 6.54
CA SER A 112 -3.45 6.08 7.34
C SER A 112 -3.88 6.40 8.77
N LEU A 113 -5.16 6.73 8.96
CA LEU A 113 -5.73 6.87 10.30
C LEU A 113 -5.71 5.53 11.04
N LEU A 114 -6.11 4.45 10.37
CA LEU A 114 -6.11 3.10 10.92
C LEU A 114 -4.70 2.61 11.21
N ASP A 115 -3.71 2.92 10.35
CA ASP A 115 -2.29 2.66 10.61
C ASP A 115 -1.81 3.34 11.90
N ASN A 116 -2.14 4.62 12.09
CA ASN A 116 -1.81 5.33 13.33
C ASN A 116 -2.49 4.73 14.56
N LEU A 117 -3.75 4.30 14.43
CA LEU A 117 -4.46 3.61 15.52
C LEU A 117 -3.81 2.26 15.84
N MET A 118 -3.46 1.47 14.83
CA MET A 118 -2.78 0.18 15.01
C MET A 118 -1.41 0.34 15.67
N LYS A 119 -0.65 1.39 15.30
CA LYS A 119 0.61 1.73 15.97
C LYS A 119 0.41 2.01 17.46
N LEU A 120 -0.66 2.72 17.82
CA LEU A 120 -1.00 3.01 19.21
C LEU A 120 -1.42 1.75 19.98
N VAL A 121 -2.21 0.88 19.35
CA VAL A 121 -2.72 -0.37 19.96
C VAL A 121 -1.61 -1.39 20.16
N MET A 122 -0.71 -1.57 19.19
CA MET A 122 0.38 -2.55 19.31
C MET A 122 1.47 -2.12 20.29
N ALA A 123 1.68 -0.80 20.47
CA ALA A 123 2.66 -0.22 21.39
C ALA A 123 4.04 -0.92 21.39
N ARG A 124 4.48 -1.42 20.23
CA ARG A 124 5.68 -2.26 20.08
C ARG A 124 6.95 -1.41 20.17
N GLN A 125 7.52 -1.27 21.36
CA GLN A 125 8.82 -0.61 21.53
C GLN A 125 9.86 -1.21 20.56
N ARG A 126 10.48 -0.38 19.73
CA ARG A 126 11.59 -0.82 18.85
C ARG A 126 12.75 -1.27 19.75
N PRO A 127 13.46 -2.36 19.44
CA PRO A 127 14.64 -2.78 20.20
C PRO A 127 15.63 -1.62 20.33
N ASN A 128 16.20 -1.46 21.54
CA ASN A 128 17.22 -0.46 21.82
C ASN A 128 18.42 -0.63 20.87
N ALA A 129 19.04 0.51 20.54
CA ALA A 129 20.05 0.71 19.50
C ALA A 129 21.39 -0.06 19.67
N ASP A 130 21.46 -1.07 20.53
CA ASP A 130 22.70 -1.77 20.87
C ASP A 130 23.02 -2.98 19.98
N LEU A 131 22.12 -3.39 19.07
CA LEU A 131 22.30 -4.65 18.32
C LEU A 131 22.59 -4.50 16.82
N VAL A 132 22.29 -3.36 16.19
CA VAL A 132 22.55 -3.13 14.76
C VAL A 132 22.80 -1.65 14.53
N HIS A 133 23.79 -1.28 13.73
CA HIS A 133 24.00 0.11 13.28
C HIS A 133 22.75 0.63 12.55
N ILE A 134 21.89 1.33 13.30
CA ILE A 134 20.71 2.01 12.77
C ILE A 134 21.20 3.24 12.01
N LEU A 135 21.24 3.18 10.68
CA LEU A 135 21.68 4.29 9.81
C LEU A 135 20.80 5.54 9.93
N THR A 136 19.57 5.42 10.43
CA THR A 136 18.70 6.57 10.76
C THR A 136 17.71 6.21 11.88
N PRO A 137 17.82 6.79 13.08
CA PRO A 137 16.82 6.63 14.14
C PRO A 137 15.51 7.31 13.72
N ALA A 138 14.60 6.58 13.09
CA ALA A 138 13.26 7.10 12.80
C ALA A 138 12.39 6.97 14.08
N PRO A 139 11.92 8.08 14.69
CA PRO A 139 11.08 8.00 15.89
C PRO A 139 9.76 7.31 15.59
N GLY A 140 9.33 6.38 16.47
CA GLY A 140 7.99 5.75 16.44
C GLY A 140 7.99 4.22 16.28
N TYR A 141 6.79 3.62 16.32
CA TYR A 141 6.56 2.18 16.20
C TYR A 141 6.96 1.65 14.80
N SER A 142 7.48 0.42 14.72
CA SER A 142 7.99 -0.19 13.47
C SER A 142 6.94 -0.84 12.60
N TYR A 143 5.74 -1.09 13.12
CA TYR A 143 4.68 -1.81 12.42
C TYR A 143 3.32 -1.12 12.64
N PRO A 144 2.51 -0.93 11.58
CA PRO A 144 2.84 -1.11 10.16
C PRO A 144 3.79 -0.01 9.62
N SER A 145 4.34 -0.21 8.42
CA SER A 145 5.13 0.84 7.75
C SER A 145 4.20 1.93 7.21
N GLY A 146 4.26 3.12 7.83
CA GLY A 146 3.41 4.25 7.46
C GLY A 146 3.61 4.73 6.03
N HIS A 147 4.84 4.66 5.51
CA HIS A 147 5.13 4.95 4.09
C HIS A 147 4.53 3.90 3.17
N ALA A 148 4.69 2.61 3.48
CA ALA A 148 4.14 1.55 2.64
C ALA A 148 2.61 1.67 2.55
N VAL A 149 1.93 1.86 3.69
CA VAL A 149 0.48 2.10 3.71
C VAL A 149 0.15 3.33 2.88
N PHE A 150 0.85 4.44 3.09
CA PHE A 150 0.58 5.71 2.42
C PHE A 150 0.73 5.66 0.91
N PHE A 151 1.88 5.21 0.42
CA PHE A 151 2.13 5.12 -1.01
C PHE A 151 1.23 4.07 -1.68
N THR A 152 0.79 3.04 -0.95
CA THR A 152 -0.18 2.06 -1.46
C THR A 152 -1.54 2.68 -1.71
N TRP A 153 -2.17 3.30 -0.70
CA TRP A 153 -3.50 3.90 -0.91
C TRP A 153 -3.42 5.13 -1.85
N LEU A 154 -2.36 5.94 -1.74
CA LEU A 154 -2.14 7.11 -2.59
C LEU A 154 -2.06 6.71 -4.07
N SER A 155 -1.12 5.82 -4.40
CA SER A 155 -0.86 5.42 -5.79
C SER A 155 -2.04 4.67 -6.39
N PHE A 156 -2.69 3.80 -5.61
CA PHE A 156 -3.85 3.05 -6.08
C PHE A 156 -5.04 3.96 -6.37
N MET A 157 -5.42 4.83 -5.43
CA MET A 157 -6.58 5.73 -5.64
C MET A 157 -6.30 6.75 -6.74
N LEU A 158 -5.07 7.22 -6.88
CA LEU A 158 -4.69 8.11 -7.99
C LEU A 158 -4.79 7.38 -9.34
N ALA A 159 -4.22 6.18 -9.46
CA ALA A 159 -4.31 5.38 -10.68
C ALA A 159 -5.77 5.05 -11.03
N PHE A 160 -6.58 4.69 -10.03
CA PHE A 160 -8.01 4.43 -10.20
C PHE A 160 -8.79 5.66 -10.64
N SER A 161 -8.51 6.83 -10.05
CA SER A 161 -9.17 8.10 -10.42
C SER A 161 -8.79 8.59 -11.82
N LEU A 162 -7.55 8.34 -12.24
CA LEU A 162 -7.06 8.73 -13.56
C LEU A 162 -7.41 7.71 -14.67
N ALA A 163 -7.66 6.45 -14.33
CA ALA A 163 -7.93 5.39 -15.30
C ALA A 163 -9.12 5.68 -16.26
N PRO A 164 -10.23 6.30 -15.83
CA PRO A 164 -11.31 6.71 -16.73
C PRO A 164 -10.86 7.73 -17.79
N HIS A 165 -9.92 8.61 -17.45
CA HIS A 165 -9.42 9.69 -18.29
C HIS A 165 -8.30 9.25 -19.25
N VAL A 166 -7.75 8.05 -19.06
CA VAL A 166 -6.70 7.48 -19.91
C VAL A 166 -7.25 6.44 -20.87
N ARG A 167 -6.80 6.52 -22.13
CA ARG A 167 -7.16 5.57 -23.19
C ARG A 167 -6.94 4.11 -22.71
N PRO A 168 -7.87 3.17 -22.96
CA PRO A 168 -7.76 1.79 -22.48
C PRO A 168 -6.41 1.11 -22.77
N ARG A 169 -5.86 1.32 -23.96
CA ARG A 169 -4.54 0.79 -24.38
C ARG A 169 -3.35 1.31 -23.57
N ARG A 170 -3.49 2.43 -22.84
CA ARG A 170 -2.43 3.03 -22.02
C ARG A 170 -2.67 2.88 -20.52
N ARG A 171 -3.79 2.27 -20.10
CA ARG A 171 -4.08 2.08 -18.66
C ARG A 171 -3.04 1.22 -17.96
N TRP A 172 -2.41 0.28 -18.67
CA TRP A 172 -1.33 -0.54 -18.10
C TRP A 172 -0.14 0.31 -17.65
N LEU A 173 0.15 1.45 -18.30
CA LEU A 173 1.21 2.37 -17.89
C LEU A 173 0.90 3.02 -16.54
N LEU A 174 -0.38 3.36 -16.29
CA LEU A 174 -0.79 3.90 -15.00
C LEU A 174 -0.62 2.86 -13.88
N TRP A 175 -1.09 1.63 -14.11
CA TRP A 175 -1.03 0.56 -13.11
C TRP A 175 0.40 0.09 -12.85
N THR A 176 1.23 0.00 -13.89
CA THR A 176 2.67 -0.30 -13.73
C THR A 176 3.40 0.81 -13.00
N GLY A 177 3.12 2.08 -13.32
CA GLY A 177 3.67 3.22 -12.59
C GLY A 177 3.30 3.20 -11.10
N ALA A 178 2.03 2.95 -10.78
CA ALA A 178 1.57 2.82 -9.40
C ALA A 178 2.27 1.65 -8.68
N ALA A 179 2.39 0.49 -9.32
CA ALA A 179 3.09 -0.66 -8.74
C ALA A 179 4.56 -0.37 -8.49
N VAL A 180 5.25 0.30 -9.41
CA VAL A 180 6.66 0.69 -9.26
C VAL A 180 6.83 1.65 -8.08
N VAL A 181 5.97 2.67 -7.95
CA VAL A 181 6.03 3.61 -6.81
C VAL A 181 5.84 2.89 -5.48
N ILE A 182 4.88 1.95 -5.40
CA ILE A 182 4.64 1.15 -4.19
C ILE A 182 5.87 0.30 -3.86
N LEU A 183 6.44 -0.40 -4.84
CA LEU A 183 7.62 -1.23 -4.63
C LEU A 183 8.83 -0.41 -4.18
N LEU A 184 9.09 0.73 -4.82
CA LEU A 184 10.16 1.65 -4.41
C LEU A 184 9.94 2.17 -2.98
N ALA A 185 8.69 2.50 -2.63
CA ALA A 185 8.36 2.94 -1.28
C ALA A 185 8.52 1.83 -0.24
N CYS A 186 8.27 0.57 -0.58
CA CYS A 186 8.55 -0.56 0.30
C CYS A 186 10.05 -0.82 0.44
N CYS A 187 10.79 -0.85 -0.67
CA CYS A 187 12.25 -1.04 -0.66
C CYS A 187 12.97 0.07 0.10
N ALA A 188 12.51 1.32 0.00
CA ALA A 188 13.10 2.46 0.73
C ALA A 188 13.01 2.33 2.27
N ARG A 189 12.18 1.41 2.78
CA ARG A 189 11.92 1.19 4.21
C ARG A 189 12.59 -0.08 4.76
N VAL A 190 13.23 -0.87 3.91
CA VAL A 190 13.98 -2.08 4.24
C VAL A 190 15.47 -1.76 4.25
#